data_AF-R7XS95-F1
#
_entry.id   AF-R7XS95-F1
#
_cell.length_a   1.000
_cell.length_b   1.000
_cell.length_c   1.000
_cell.angle_alpha   90.00
_cell.angle_beta   90.00
_cell.angle_gamma   90.00
#
_symmetry.space_group_name_H-M   'P 1'
#
loop_
_entity.id
_entity.type
_entity.pdbx_description
1 polymer ?
#
loop_
_entity_poly.entity_id
_entity_poly.type
_entity_poly.pdbx_seq_one_letter_code
_entity_poly.pdbx_strand_id
1 'polypeptide(L)'
;MHLAIALTGHAEEAGWWGEGRSASWSDAIGTIRTLATELGVELEVASTTREPWHPGRCAELRIGERVIGHAGELHPKVCKAYGVPARSAVAEIDLDALLEHATTVVSGPRFSSYPVAKEDVALVVDASVPSAAVEAALREGAGELLESIRLFDVFTGDQVGEGKKSLAYALRFRAADRTLKEGEASAARDAAVALAAERTGAVQR
;
A
#
# COMPACT_ATOMS: atom_id res chain seq x y z
N MET A 1 7.29 -20.20 14.74
CA MET A 1 8.60 -19.54 14.59
C MET A 1 8.33 -18.06 14.38
N HIS A 2 9.16 -17.17 14.93
CA HIS A 2 9.02 -15.73 14.67
C HIS A 2 10.18 -15.25 13.79
N LEU A 3 9.87 -14.36 12.86
CA LEU A 3 10.86 -13.59 12.10
C LEU A 3 10.79 -12.15 12.58
N ALA A 4 11.94 -11.60 12.97
CA ALA A 4 12.08 -10.20 13.31
C ALA A 4 13.20 -9.55 12.50
N ILE A 5 12.97 -8.31 12.07
CA ILE A 5 13.96 -7.47 11.38
C ILE A 5 14.05 -6.12 12.09
N ALA A 6 15.25 -5.56 12.12
CA ALA A 6 15.50 -4.21 12.61
C ALA A 6 16.39 -3.46 11.61
N LEU A 7 15.92 -2.29 11.17
CA LEU A 7 16.55 -1.43 10.18
C LEU A 7 16.89 -0.10 10.84
N THR A 8 18.15 0.31 10.71
CA THR A 8 18.68 1.55 11.29
C THR A 8 19.67 2.18 10.33
N GLY A 9 19.89 3.49 10.43
CA GLY A 9 20.84 4.20 9.57
C GLY A 9 20.29 4.44 8.17
N HIS A 10 21.11 4.20 7.16
CA HIS A 10 20.77 4.46 5.76
C HIS A 10 20.19 3.21 5.09
N ALA A 11 19.04 3.36 4.45
CA ALA A 11 18.51 2.34 3.53
C ALA A 11 19.18 2.46 2.15
N GLU A 12 19.54 3.69 1.76
CA GLU A 12 20.35 3.96 0.57
C GLU A 12 21.49 4.88 0.98
N GLU A 13 22.71 4.47 0.64
CA GLU A 13 23.91 5.28 0.88
C GLU A 13 23.93 6.51 -0.03
N ALA A 14 24.39 7.62 0.52
CA ALA A 14 24.64 8.83 -0.26
C ALA A 14 25.80 8.59 -1.24
N GLY A 15 25.71 9.15 -2.44
CA GLY A 15 26.71 8.95 -3.47
C GLY A 15 26.55 9.88 -4.66
N TRP A 16 27.30 9.59 -5.72
CA TRP A 16 27.28 10.41 -6.93
C TRP A 16 25.95 10.34 -7.71
N TRP A 17 25.06 9.41 -7.38
CA TRP A 17 23.70 9.29 -7.93
C TRP A 17 22.59 9.87 -7.04
N GLY A 18 22.92 10.46 -5.88
CA GLY A 18 21.92 11.11 -5.03
C GLY A 18 22.29 11.19 -3.54
N GLU A 19 21.42 11.85 -2.78
CA GLU A 19 21.63 12.14 -1.35
C GLU A 19 21.50 10.92 -0.43
N GLY A 20 21.06 9.77 -0.96
CA GLY A 20 20.71 8.59 -0.16
C GLY A 20 19.41 8.82 0.63
N ARG A 21 19.06 7.84 1.48
CA ARG A 21 17.90 7.95 2.38
C ARG A 21 18.07 7.14 3.65
N SER A 22 17.59 7.67 4.77
CA SER A 22 17.47 6.89 6.00
C SER A 22 16.43 5.78 5.87
N ALA A 23 16.67 4.65 6.53
CA ALA A 23 15.64 3.64 6.73
C ALA A 23 14.46 4.21 7.53
N SER A 24 13.25 3.74 7.22
CA SER A 24 12.00 4.22 7.83
C SER A 24 10.99 3.08 8.02
N TRP A 25 9.86 3.39 8.67
CA TRP A 25 8.76 2.44 8.87
C TRP A 25 8.32 1.73 7.58
N SER A 26 8.40 2.40 6.43
CA SER A 26 7.97 1.82 5.15
C SER A 26 8.91 0.73 4.66
N ASP A 27 10.19 0.78 5.02
CA ASP A 27 11.17 -0.26 4.69
C ASP A 27 10.91 -1.56 5.47
N ALA A 28 10.51 -1.43 6.73
CA ALA A 28 10.13 -2.58 7.56
C ALA A 28 8.87 -3.27 7.01
N ILE A 29 7.84 -2.49 6.66
CA ILE A 29 6.63 -3.03 5.99
C ILE A 29 6.98 -3.61 4.62
N GLY A 30 7.79 -2.90 3.85
CA GLY A 30 8.22 -3.29 2.50
C GLY A 30 8.94 -4.64 2.50
N THR A 31 9.84 -4.85 3.46
CA THR A 31 10.56 -6.12 3.61
C THR A 31 9.61 -7.30 3.82
N ILE A 32 8.61 -7.15 4.69
CA ILE A 32 7.63 -8.22 4.92
C ILE A 32 6.69 -8.40 3.73
N ARG A 33 6.30 -7.31 3.05
CA ARG A 33 5.53 -7.39 1.80
C ARG A 33 6.29 -8.16 0.72
N THR A 34 7.58 -7.88 0.53
CA THR A 34 8.43 -8.62 -0.41
C THR A 34 8.46 -10.10 -0.05
N LEU A 35 8.67 -10.44 1.22
CA LEU A 35 8.65 -11.84 1.66
C LEU A 35 7.30 -12.52 1.37
N ALA A 36 6.18 -11.85 1.65
CA ALA A 36 4.85 -12.39 1.38
C ALA A 36 4.62 -12.60 -0.13
N THR A 37 5.01 -11.64 -0.97
CA THR A 37 4.93 -11.75 -2.44
C THR A 37 5.73 -12.94 -2.96
N GLU A 38 6.97 -13.14 -2.51
CA GLU A 38 7.82 -14.27 -2.92
C GLU A 38 7.24 -15.62 -2.47
N LEU A 39 6.49 -15.64 -1.36
CA LEU A 39 5.76 -16.81 -0.88
C LEU A 39 4.38 -16.97 -1.51
N GLY A 40 3.96 -16.07 -2.41
CA GLY A 40 2.62 -16.08 -3.01
C GLY A 40 1.50 -15.90 -1.99
N VAL A 41 1.74 -15.12 -0.93
CA VAL A 41 0.75 -14.81 0.12
C VAL A 41 0.25 -13.39 -0.04
N GLU A 42 -1.07 -13.22 -0.13
CA GLU A 42 -1.71 -11.92 -0.09
C GLU A 42 -1.68 -11.36 1.34
N LEU A 43 -0.91 -10.30 1.54
CA LEU A 43 -0.70 -9.66 2.84
C LEU A 43 -1.41 -8.31 2.90
N GLU A 44 -2.35 -8.19 3.83
CA GLU A 44 -3.02 -6.93 4.14
C GLU A 44 -2.21 -6.14 5.17
N VAL A 45 -2.15 -4.82 4.98
CA VAL A 45 -1.44 -3.90 5.87
C VAL A 45 -2.41 -2.81 6.30
N ALA A 46 -2.67 -2.72 7.59
CA ALA A 46 -3.56 -1.73 8.18
C ALA A 46 -2.82 -0.88 9.22
N SER A 47 -3.12 0.42 9.26
CA SER A 47 -2.56 1.29 10.31
C SER A 47 -3.11 0.87 11.67
N THR A 48 -2.25 0.82 12.67
CA THR A 48 -2.62 0.45 14.03
C THR A 48 -1.86 1.30 15.05
N THR A 49 -2.34 1.33 16.29
CA THR A 49 -1.65 1.98 17.41
C THR A 49 -1.49 0.96 18.53
N ARG A 50 -0.23 0.58 18.81
CA ARG A 50 0.10 -0.45 19.80
C ARG A 50 1.48 -0.18 20.39
N GLU A 51 1.68 -0.46 21.66
CA GLU A 51 3.02 -0.52 22.25
C GLU A 51 3.78 -1.76 21.73
N PRO A 52 5.11 -1.75 21.55
CA PRO A 52 6.08 -0.68 21.83
C PRO A 52 6.30 0.31 20.67
N TRP A 53 5.35 0.41 19.73
CA TRP A 53 5.51 1.13 18.47
C TRP A 53 5.19 2.64 18.59
N HIS A 54 5.67 3.42 17.64
CA HIS A 54 5.34 4.84 17.54
C HIS A 54 3.86 5.03 17.13
N PRO A 55 3.09 5.91 17.79
CA PRO A 55 1.72 6.20 17.40
C PRO A 55 1.67 6.80 15.99
N GLY A 56 0.96 6.16 15.06
CA GLY A 56 0.84 6.60 13.67
C GLY A 56 1.98 6.18 12.74
N ARG A 57 3.01 5.46 13.22
CA ARG A 57 4.04 4.84 12.36
C ARG A 57 4.16 3.35 12.66
N CYS A 58 3.00 2.71 12.81
CA CYS A 58 2.85 1.29 13.05
C CYS A 58 1.73 0.75 12.16
N ALA A 59 1.95 -0.44 11.63
CA ALA A 59 0.98 -1.22 10.92
C ALA A 59 0.88 -2.62 11.51
N GLU A 60 -0.34 -3.15 11.52
CA GLU A 60 -0.58 -4.57 11.69
C GLU A 60 -0.55 -5.25 10.31
N LEU A 61 -0.02 -6.46 10.29
CA LEU A 61 0.14 -7.29 9.11
C LEU A 61 -0.83 -8.47 9.22
N ARG A 62 -1.67 -8.65 8.20
CA ARG A 62 -2.80 -9.58 8.23
C ARG A 62 -2.81 -10.51 7.03
N ILE A 63 -3.27 -11.73 7.27
CA ILE A 63 -3.70 -12.67 6.23
C ILE A 63 -5.18 -12.96 6.48
N GLY A 64 -6.06 -12.46 5.61
CA GLY A 64 -7.48 -12.37 5.90
C GLY A 64 -7.73 -11.64 7.22
N GLU A 65 -8.48 -12.26 8.14
CA GLU A 65 -8.77 -11.65 9.45
C GLU A 65 -7.65 -11.85 10.50
N ARG A 66 -6.70 -12.77 10.25
CA ARG A 66 -5.65 -13.12 11.23
C ARG A 66 -4.52 -12.08 11.18
N VAL A 67 -4.28 -11.41 12.30
CA VAL A 67 -3.06 -10.61 12.50
C VAL A 67 -1.89 -11.56 12.72
N ILE A 68 -0.90 -11.51 11.83
CA ILE A 68 0.31 -12.34 11.91
C ILE A 68 1.50 -11.56 12.48
N GLY A 69 1.41 -10.24 12.61
CA GLY A 69 2.52 -9.44 13.13
C GLY A 69 2.34 -7.95 12.97
N HIS A 70 3.42 -7.22 13.25
CA HIS A 70 3.43 -5.76 13.25
C HIS A 70 4.73 -5.25 12.64
N ALA A 71 4.66 -4.09 11.99
CA ALA A 71 5.82 -3.42 11.40
C ALA A 71 5.68 -1.91 11.55
N GLY A 72 6.79 -1.23 11.83
CA GLY A 72 6.77 0.22 12.04
C GLY A 72 8.04 0.75 12.69
N GLU A 73 7.98 2.00 13.14
CA GLU A 73 9.03 2.59 13.97
C GLU A 73 8.76 2.31 15.45
N LEU A 74 9.83 2.03 16.20
CA LEU A 74 9.75 1.93 17.65
C LEU A 74 9.44 3.29 18.29
N HIS A 75 8.75 3.26 19.43
CA HIS A 75 8.50 4.46 20.20
C HIS A 75 9.83 5.10 20.67
N PRO A 76 10.01 6.43 20.64
CA PRO A 76 11.29 7.07 21.00
C PRO A 76 11.78 6.71 22.41
N LYS A 77 10.86 6.51 23.36
CA LYS A 77 11.17 6.01 24.71
C LYS A 77 11.78 4.61 24.70
N VAL A 78 11.31 3.74 23.82
CA VAL A 78 11.84 2.37 23.66
C VAL A 78 13.23 2.47 23.04
N CYS A 79 13.41 3.28 22.00
CA CYS A 79 14.74 3.52 21.42
C CYS A 79 15.74 3.98 22.49
N LYS A 80 15.36 4.96 23.32
CA LYS A 80 16.20 5.47 24.40
C LYS A 80 16.48 4.41 25.48
N ALA A 81 15.49 3.63 25.88
CA ALA A 81 15.65 2.63 26.93
C ALA A 81 16.61 1.49 26.52
N TYR A 82 16.59 1.09 25.25
CA TYR A 82 17.41 0.01 24.72
C TYR A 82 18.68 0.48 23.98
N GLY A 83 18.93 1.79 23.94
CA GLY A 83 20.13 2.35 23.31
C GLY A 83 20.21 2.19 21.80
N VAL A 84 19.07 2.02 21.12
CA VAL A 84 19.02 1.94 19.65
C VAL A 84 18.76 3.31 19.01
N PRO A 85 19.19 3.54 17.76
CA PRO A 85 18.98 4.82 17.08
C PRO A 85 17.51 5.27 17.08
N ALA A 86 17.29 6.58 17.14
CA ALA A 86 15.95 7.13 16.95
C ALA A 86 15.41 6.75 15.57
N ARG A 87 14.10 6.53 15.48
CA ARG A 87 13.41 6.03 14.26
C ARG A 87 13.91 4.67 13.76
N SER A 88 14.43 3.82 14.65
CA SER A 88 14.66 2.40 14.34
C SER A 88 13.35 1.77 13.83
N ALA A 89 13.38 1.25 12.60
CA ALA A 89 12.26 0.59 11.97
C ALA A 89 12.37 -0.92 12.21
N VAL A 90 11.30 -1.55 12.67
CA VAL A 90 11.27 -2.95 13.07
C VAL A 90 10.05 -3.62 12.46
N ALA A 91 10.15 -4.89 12.13
CA ALA A 91 8.99 -5.74 11.91
C ALA A 91 9.17 -7.06 12.64
N GLU A 92 8.06 -7.60 13.14
CA GLU A 92 7.98 -8.92 13.73
C GLU A 92 6.73 -9.63 13.24
N ILE A 93 6.88 -10.85 12.74
CA ILE A 93 5.79 -11.70 12.30
C ILE A 93 5.91 -13.13 12.85
N ASP A 94 4.76 -13.76 13.05
CA ASP A 94 4.62 -15.20 13.12
C ASP A 94 4.89 -15.78 11.73
N LEU A 95 6.10 -16.33 11.56
CA LEU A 95 6.56 -16.89 10.30
C LEU A 95 5.84 -18.22 10.00
N ASP A 96 5.40 -18.97 11.02
CA ASP A 96 4.63 -20.19 10.78
C ASP A 96 3.27 -19.84 10.15
N ALA A 97 2.60 -18.82 10.68
CA ALA A 97 1.34 -18.31 10.12
C ALA A 97 1.48 -17.87 8.65
N LEU A 98 2.61 -17.27 8.30
CA LEU A 98 2.90 -16.88 6.92
C LEU A 98 3.13 -18.10 6.03
N LEU A 99 3.94 -19.06 6.49
CA LEU A 99 4.27 -20.26 5.72
C LEU A 99 3.09 -21.21 5.54
N GLU A 100 2.13 -21.23 6.48
CA GLU A 100 0.85 -21.95 6.36
C GLU A 100 0.06 -21.55 5.10
N HIS A 101 0.22 -20.31 4.63
CA HIS A 101 -0.48 -19.76 3.48
C HIS A 101 0.41 -19.69 2.22
N ALA A 102 1.68 -20.09 2.33
CA ALA A 102 2.62 -20.00 1.22
C ALA A 102 2.20 -20.92 0.07
N THR A 103 2.23 -20.37 -1.15
CA THR A 103 1.89 -21.11 -2.36
C THR A 103 3.15 -21.75 -2.94
N THR A 104 3.19 -23.09 -3.00
CA THR A 104 4.35 -23.82 -3.55
C THR A 104 4.36 -23.87 -5.08
N VAL A 105 3.24 -23.54 -5.75
CA VAL A 105 3.10 -23.56 -7.21
C VAL A 105 2.41 -22.29 -7.67
N VAL A 106 3.20 -21.35 -8.18
CA VAL A 106 2.68 -20.12 -8.79
C VAL A 106 2.14 -20.46 -10.19
N SER A 107 0.87 -20.19 -10.43
CA SER A 107 0.31 -20.29 -11.79
C SER A 107 0.96 -19.25 -12.69
N GLY A 108 1.37 -19.66 -13.89
CA GLY A 108 1.96 -18.74 -14.86
C GLY A 108 1.01 -17.58 -15.19
N PRO A 109 1.55 -16.38 -15.47
CA PRO A 109 0.71 -15.23 -15.81
C PRO A 109 -0.08 -15.50 -17.09
N ARG A 110 -1.36 -15.10 -17.09
CA ARG A 110 -2.16 -15.09 -18.31
C ARG A 110 -1.81 -13.84 -19.11
N PHE A 111 -1.26 -14.05 -20.30
CA PHE A 111 -0.98 -12.96 -21.22
C PHE A 111 -2.21 -12.65 -22.07
N SER A 112 -2.61 -11.38 -22.11
CA SER A 112 -3.64 -10.91 -23.03
C SER A 112 -3.00 -10.18 -24.21
N SER A 113 -3.47 -10.49 -25.41
CA SER A 113 -3.11 -9.79 -26.64
C SER A 113 -3.94 -8.52 -26.88
N TYR A 114 -4.95 -8.25 -26.06
CA TYR A 114 -5.81 -7.07 -26.20
C TYR A 114 -5.13 -5.82 -25.63
N PRO A 115 -5.38 -4.63 -26.20
CA PRO A 115 -4.77 -3.39 -25.71
C PRO A 115 -5.26 -3.02 -24.30
N VAL A 116 -4.44 -2.30 -23.54
CA VAL A 116 -4.81 -1.71 -22.24
C VAL A 116 -5.34 -0.30 -22.48
N ALA A 117 -6.48 0.04 -21.90
CA ALA A 117 -6.89 1.43 -21.71
C ALA A 117 -6.34 1.95 -20.38
N LYS A 118 -5.68 3.10 -20.40
CA LYS A 118 -5.12 3.73 -19.19
C LYS A 118 -5.96 4.95 -18.86
N GLU A 119 -6.34 5.05 -17.60
CA GLU A 119 -7.17 6.13 -17.07
C GLU A 119 -6.57 6.55 -15.73
N ASP A 120 -6.36 7.85 -15.53
CA ASP A 120 -5.85 8.36 -14.26
C ASP A 120 -6.96 9.12 -13.53
N VAL A 121 -6.99 9.01 -12.21
CA VAL A 121 -7.93 9.76 -11.35
C VAL A 121 -7.17 10.46 -10.23
N ALA A 122 -7.53 11.71 -9.99
CA ALA A 122 -7.03 12.49 -8.86
C ALA A 122 -8.19 12.75 -7.90
N LEU A 123 -8.07 12.24 -6.68
CA LEU A 123 -9.10 12.33 -5.64
C LEU A 123 -8.58 13.08 -4.43
N VAL A 124 -9.31 14.10 -4.00
CA VAL A 124 -9.07 14.83 -2.76
C VAL A 124 -9.88 14.20 -1.64
N VAL A 125 -9.20 13.81 -0.56
CA VAL A 125 -9.80 13.22 0.64
C VAL A 125 -9.28 13.92 1.89
N ASP A 126 -9.95 13.67 3.02
CA ASP A 126 -9.41 14.04 4.32
C ASP A 126 -8.05 13.39 4.59
N ALA A 127 -7.13 14.12 5.24
CA ALA A 127 -5.79 13.62 5.55
C ALA A 127 -5.84 12.35 6.41
N SER A 128 -6.88 12.19 7.24
CA SER A 128 -7.11 11.00 8.08
C SER A 128 -7.54 9.75 7.31
N VAL A 129 -8.11 9.89 6.11
CA VAL A 129 -8.60 8.75 5.31
C VAL A 129 -7.41 7.95 4.78
N PRO A 130 -7.30 6.63 5.08
CA PRO A 130 -6.22 5.81 4.54
C PRO A 130 -6.31 5.72 3.01
N SER A 131 -5.18 5.87 2.31
CA SER A 131 -5.15 5.71 0.85
C SER A 131 -5.63 4.32 0.42
N ALA A 132 -5.32 3.29 1.19
CA ALA A 132 -5.80 1.92 0.96
C ALA A 132 -7.34 1.82 0.91
N ALA A 133 -8.06 2.62 1.71
CA ALA A 133 -9.53 2.63 1.69
C ALA A 133 -10.07 3.24 0.39
N VAL A 134 -9.42 4.29 -0.12
CA VAL A 134 -9.76 4.90 -1.40
C VAL A 134 -9.44 3.95 -2.55
N GLU A 135 -8.29 3.29 -2.52
CA GLU A 135 -7.90 2.29 -3.51
C GLU A 135 -8.87 1.09 -3.54
N ALA A 136 -9.31 0.62 -2.37
CA ALA A 136 -10.30 -0.47 -2.27
C ALA A 136 -11.64 -0.07 -2.89
N ALA A 137 -12.14 1.13 -2.58
CA ALA A 137 -13.37 1.64 -3.15
C ALA A 137 -13.28 1.86 -4.68
N LEU A 138 -12.15 2.39 -5.17
CA LEU A 138 -11.89 2.50 -6.61
C LEU A 138 -11.87 1.13 -7.28
N ARG A 139 -11.17 0.15 -6.70
CA ARG A 139 -11.07 -1.21 -7.25
C ARG A 139 -12.44 -1.88 -7.36
N GLU A 140 -13.26 -1.76 -6.33
CA GLU A 140 -14.61 -2.30 -6.33
C GLU A 140 -15.52 -1.62 -7.36
N GLY A 141 -15.51 -0.28 -7.42
CA GLY A 141 -16.38 0.46 -8.33
C GLY A 141 -15.96 0.35 -9.81
N ALA A 142 -14.68 0.09 -10.07
CA ALA A 142 -14.15 -0.15 -11.41
C ALA A 142 -14.56 -1.51 -11.99
N GLY A 143 -14.93 -2.47 -11.14
CA GLY A 143 -15.43 -3.79 -11.52
C GLY A 143 -14.40 -4.67 -12.24
N GLU A 144 -14.90 -5.68 -12.96
CA GLU A 144 -14.08 -6.74 -13.57
C GLU A 144 -13.16 -6.26 -14.71
N LEU A 145 -13.41 -5.07 -15.26
CA LEU A 145 -12.56 -4.50 -16.32
C LEU A 145 -11.24 -3.97 -15.77
N LEU A 146 -11.14 -3.72 -14.46
CA LEU A 146 -9.92 -3.21 -13.85
C LEU A 146 -8.85 -4.31 -13.79
N GLU A 147 -7.85 -4.20 -14.65
CA GLU A 147 -6.67 -5.05 -14.65
C GLU A 147 -5.73 -4.72 -13.48
N SER A 148 -5.53 -3.43 -13.21
CA SER A 148 -4.68 -2.99 -12.09
C SER A 148 -4.96 -1.54 -11.71
N ILE A 149 -4.71 -1.21 -10.45
CA ILE A 149 -4.73 0.15 -9.91
C ILE A 149 -3.42 0.40 -9.15
N ARG A 150 -2.86 1.60 -9.25
CA ARG A 150 -1.66 2.01 -8.52
C ARG A 150 -1.75 3.47 -8.08
N LEU A 151 -1.55 3.72 -6.79
CA LEU A 151 -1.24 5.07 -6.29
C LEU A 151 0.17 5.47 -6.76
N PHE A 152 0.28 6.58 -7.47
CA PHE A 152 1.57 7.06 -7.97
C PHE A 152 1.96 8.44 -7.44
N ASP A 153 1.01 9.22 -6.92
CA ASP A 153 1.31 10.51 -6.31
C ASP A 153 0.39 10.80 -5.11
N VAL A 154 0.98 11.43 -4.09
CA VAL A 154 0.30 11.91 -2.89
C VAL A 154 0.73 13.34 -2.66
N PHE A 155 -0.17 14.27 -2.91
CA PHE A 155 0.10 15.69 -2.77
C PHE A 155 -0.62 16.28 -1.55
N THR A 156 0.15 16.96 -0.70
CA THR A 156 -0.33 17.72 0.46
C THR A 156 0.16 19.16 0.34
N GLY A 157 -0.73 20.14 0.45
CA GLY A 157 -0.36 21.56 0.41
C GLY A 157 -1.56 22.47 0.29
N ASP A 158 -1.31 23.79 0.33
CA ASP A 158 -2.35 24.82 0.38
C ASP A 158 -3.36 24.73 -0.78
N GLN A 159 -2.90 24.27 -1.96
CA GLN A 159 -3.72 24.09 -3.16
C GLN A 159 -4.75 22.94 -3.06
N VAL A 160 -4.69 22.11 -2.01
CA VAL A 160 -5.67 21.03 -1.75
C VAL A 160 -6.62 21.42 -0.62
N GLY A 161 -6.26 22.43 0.17
CA GLY A 161 -6.98 22.83 1.38
C GLY A 161 -6.36 22.21 2.64
N GLU A 162 -6.48 22.93 3.74
CA GLU A 162 -5.98 22.49 5.05
C GLU A 162 -6.67 21.18 5.48
N GLY A 163 -5.88 20.24 6.02
CA GLY A 163 -6.39 18.94 6.45
C GLY A 163 -6.78 17.98 5.31
N LYS A 164 -6.48 18.33 4.05
CA LYS A 164 -6.76 17.48 2.88
C LYS A 164 -5.48 16.96 2.23
N LYS A 165 -5.64 15.89 1.46
CA LYS A 165 -4.60 15.35 0.57
C LYS A 165 -5.20 14.92 -0.75
N SER A 166 -4.43 15.09 -1.82
CA SER A 166 -4.78 14.64 -3.16
C SER A 166 -4.04 13.34 -3.44
N LEU A 167 -4.77 12.33 -3.89
CA LEU A 167 -4.26 11.01 -4.22
C LEU A 167 -4.46 10.77 -5.73
N ALA A 168 -3.37 10.52 -6.45
CA ALA A 168 -3.42 10.23 -7.88
C ALA A 168 -3.23 8.73 -8.13
N TYR A 169 -4.22 8.11 -8.77
CA TYR A 169 -4.23 6.70 -9.10
C TYR A 169 -4.19 6.49 -10.61
N ALA A 170 -3.35 5.57 -11.05
CA ALA A 170 -3.32 5.07 -12.42
C ALA A 170 -4.12 3.76 -12.48
N LEU A 171 -5.20 3.76 -13.25
CA LEU A 171 -6.06 2.62 -13.49
C LEU A 171 -5.77 2.06 -14.88
N ARG A 172 -5.69 0.74 -14.97
CA ARG A 172 -5.53 0.01 -16.22
C ARG A 172 -6.75 -0.86 -16.43
N PHE A 173 -7.41 -0.66 -17.55
CA PHE A 173 -8.62 -1.38 -17.92
C PHE A 173 -8.34 -2.30 -19.10
N ARG A 174 -8.82 -3.54 -19.00
CA ARG A 174 -8.73 -4.54 -20.07
C ARG A 174 -9.75 -5.65 -19.85
N ALA A 175 -10.47 -6.02 -20.90
CA ALA A 175 -11.27 -7.25 -20.90
C ALA A 175 -10.41 -8.46 -21.26
N ALA A 176 -10.70 -9.62 -20.66
CA ALA A 176 -9.93 -10.85 -20.89
C ALA A 176 -10.16 -11.46 -22.28
N ASP A 177 -11.30 -11.16 -22.90
CA ASP A 177 -11.84 -11.84 -24.08
C ASP A 177 -12.02 -10.93 -25.31
N ARG A 178 -11.83 -9.61 -25.16
CA ARG A 178 -12.04 -8.64 -26.24
C ARG A 178 -11.30 -7.32 -26.04
N THR A 179 -11.25 -6.54 -27.11
CA THR A 179 -10.90 -5.12 -27.04
C THR A 179 -12.04 -4.34 -26.40
N LEU A 180 -11.70 -3.40 -25.50
CA LEU A 180 -12.67 -2.46 -24.94
C LEU A 180 -13.20 -1.55 -26.05
N LYS A 181 -14.52 -1.33 -26.03
CA LYS A 181 -15.19 -0.37 -26.87
C LYS A 181 -14.96 1.04 -26.32
N GLU A 182 -15.18 2.02 -27.19
CA GLU A 182 -15.14 3.42 -26.81
C GLU A 182 -16.07 3.69 -25.62
N GLY A 183 -15.57 4.43 -24.63
CA GLY A 183 -16.32 4.81 -23.43
C GLY A 183 -16.42 3.74 -22.33
N GLU A 184 -16.11 2.46 -22.57
CA GLU A 184 -16.22 1.44 -21.51
C GLU A 184 -15.23 1.68 -20.37
N ALA A 185 -13.98 2.03 -20.69
CA ALA A 185 -12.96 2.35 -19.69
C ALA A 185 -13.35 3.60 -18.88
N SER A 186 -13.83 4.64 -19.56
CA SER A 186 -14.26 5.87 -18.91
C SER A 186 -15.50 5.66 -18.03
N ALA A 187 -16.47 4.85 -18.46
CA ALA A 187 -17.63 4.50 -17.64
C ALA A 187 -17.24 3.71 -16.38
N ALA A 188 -16.30 2.77 -16.51
CA ALA A 188 -15.77 2.02 -15.37
C ALA A 188 -14.98 2.94 -14.40
N ARG A 189 -14.19 3.87 -14.93
CA ARG A 189 -13.52 4.92 -14.13
C ARG A 189 -14.55 5.78 -13.39
N ASP A 190 -15.61 6.23 -14.05
CA ASP A 190 -16.62 7.09 -13.42
C ASP A 190 -17.39 6.36 -12.32
N ALA A 191 -17.69 5.07 -12.52
CA ALA A 191 -18.25 4.20 -11.47
C ALA A 191 -17.30 4.02 -10.28
N ALA A 192 -16.00 3.85 -10.54
CA ALA A 192 -14.96 3.80 -9.51
C ALA A 192 -14.92 5.09 -8.67
N VAL A 193 -14.92 6.25 -9.33
CA VAL A 193 -14.90 7.55 -8.67
C VAL A 193 -16.18 7.76 -7.85
N ALA A 194 -17.35 7.39 -8.38
CA ALA A 194 -18.62 7.51 -7.67
C ALA A 194 -18.61 6.69 -6.37
N LEU A 195 -18.15 5.43 -6.41
CA LEU A 195 -18.08 4.59 -5.22
C LEU A 195 -17.03 5.09 -4.21
N ALA A 196 -15.88 5.56 -4.70
CA ALA A 196 -14.87 6.18 -3.85
C ALA A 196 -15.39 7.44 -3.15
N ALA A 197 -16.16 8.28 -3.86
CA ALA A 197 -16.83 9.44 -3.28
C ALA A 197 -17.83 9.05 -2.19
N GLU A 198 -18.66 8.04 -2.44
CA GLU A 198 -19.64 7.53 -1.47
C GLU A 198 -18.99 7.01 -0.18
N ARG A 199 -17.95 6.17 -0.30
CA ARG A 199 -17.36 5.47 0.85
C ARG A 199 -16.36 6.29 1.64
N THR A 200 -15.66 7.22 0.98
CA THR A 200 -14.52 7.91 1.58
C THR A 200 -14.67 9.43 1.62
N GLY A 201 -15.77 9.96 1.06
CA GLY A 201 -15.95 11.41 0.89
C GLY A 201 -14.95 12.02 -0.09
N ALA A 202 -14.38 11.20 -0.99
CA ALA A 202 -13.47 11.66 -2.02
C ALA A 202 -14.15 12.61 -3.00
N VAL A 203 -13.44 13.66 -3.41
CA VAL A 203 -13.89 14.60 -4.44
C VAL A 203 -12.89 14.60 -5.58
N GLN A 204 -13.37 14.44 -6.81
CA GLN A 204 -12.52 14.50 -7.99
C GLN A 204 -11.98 15.93 -8.17
N ARG A 205 -10.67 16.03 -8.38
CA ARG A 205 -9.97 17.29 -8.60
C ARG A 205 -10.12 17.79 -10.03
#